data_AF-A0AAX2CBF4-F1
#
_entry.id   AF-A0AAX2CBF4-F1
#
_cell.length_a   1.000
_cell.length_b   1.000
_cell.length_c   1.000
_cell.angle_alpha   90.00
_cell.angle_beta   90.00
_cell.angle_gamma   90.00
#
_symmetry.space_group_name_H-M   'P 1'
#
loop_
_entity.id
_entity.type
_entity.pdbx_description
1 polymer ?
#
loop_
_entity_poly.entity_id
_entity_poly.type
_entity_poly.pdbx_seq_one_letter_code
_entity_poly.pdbx_strand_id
1 'polypeptide(L)'
;MNKISSITEIALDKTKDEKELVKGLVKEEAELQKTITKFNTIEAPKEYQDSHKEILKAVDCYSKAYAIQAKMAKTDAKDIDKSKAKESMDLIREGNGYWKTGFKPVEDATVKKANDLGFGTGAKTDTPSTSKSDDDNVQLFADGKELFGTWGSYRGSEFHKGLDLREDNSFTAYDDTGNSSYEDNHMTGTWLYNADKKQVTMIPTEFVKDGKKIDARQMHAVVDYTVEFLRAGSLRMVDSKGNKLEVERQK
;
A
#
# COMPACT_ATOMS: atom_id res chain seq x y z
N MET A 1 -15.50 -4.45 11.30
CA MET A 1 -14.97 -4.91 9.98
C MET A 1 -15.31 -3.86 8.94
N ASN A 2 -14.28 -3.32 8.28
CA ASN A 2 -14.41 -2.30 7.24
C ASN A 2 -15.02 -2.95 5.99
N LYS A 3 -16.20 -2.52 5.55
CA LYS A 3 -16.94 -3.17 4.43
C LYS A 3 -16.15 -3.18 3.11
N ILE A 4 -15.23 -2.23 2.94
CA ILE A 4 -14.31 -2.20 1.78
C ILE A 4 -13.30 -3.35 1.83
N SER A 5 -12.77 -3.68 3.01
CA SER A 5 -11.87 -4.82 3.20
C SER A 5 -12.57 -6.16 2.90
N SER A 6 -13.85 -6.27 3.23
CA SER A 6 -14.66 -7.47 2.91
C SER A 6 -14.81 -7.72 1.40
N ILE A 7 -14.93 -6.68 0.57
CA ILE A 7 -15.03 -6.83 -0.89
C ILE A 7 -13.73 -7.40 -1.49
N THR A 8 -12.58 -6.88 -1.03
CA THR A 8 -11.25 -7.33 -1.48
C THR A 8 -10.93 -8.74 -0.98
N GLU A 9 -11.24 -9.05 0.28
CA GLU A 9 -11.07 -10.39 0.85
C GLU A 9 -11.88 -11.44 0.10
N ILE A 10 -13.12 -11.10 -0.30
CA ILE A 10 -13.93 -11.98 -1.13
C ILE A 10 -13.25 -12.17 -2.48
N ALA A 11 -12.83 -11.12 -3.18
CA ALA A 11 -12.23 -11.24 -4.52
C ALA A 11 -10.93 -12.06 -4.56
N LEU A 12 -10.20 -12.15 -3.44
CA LEU A 12 -8.91 -12.86 -3.32
C LEU A 12 -9.03 -14.26 -2.72
N ASP A 13 -10.24 -14.70 -2.37
CA ASP A 13 -10.48 -16.01 -1.76
C ASP A 13 -10.35 -17.14 -2.80
N LYS A 14 -9.12 -17.63 -2.96
CA LYS A 14 -8.78 -18.74 -3.87
C LYS A 14 -9.45 -20.07 -3.52
N THR A 15 -10.15 -20.15 -2.38
CA THR A 15 -10.86 -21.37 -1.96
C THR A 15 -12.28 -21.43 -2.52
N LYS A 16 -12.83 -20.31 -3.01
CA LYS A 16 -14.16 -20.22 -3.60
C LYS A 16 -14.10 -20.23 -5.12
N ASP A 17 -15.13 -20.83 -5.74
CA ASP A 17 -15.27 -20.77 -7.20
C ASP A 17 -15.75 -19.38 -7.65
N GLU A 18 -15.52 -19.08 -8.94
CA GLU A 18 -15.82 -17.78 -9.55
C GLU A 18 -17.27 -17.32 -9.32
N LYS A 19 -18.25 -18.22 -9.32
CA LYS A 19 -19.65 -17.83 -9.10
C LYS A 19 -19.91 -17.41 -7.65
N GLU A 20 -19.27 -18.08 -6.69
CA GLU A 20 -19.37 -17.70 -5.28
C GLU A 20 -18.67 -16.38 -4.99
N LEU A 21 -17.52 -16.14 -5.62
CA LEU A 21 -16.79 -14.87 -5.54
C LEU A 21 -17.63 -13.70 -6.06
N VAL A 22 -18.21 -13.85 -7.26
CA VAL A 22 -19.09 -12.84 -7.87
C VAL A 22 -20.32 -12.58 -7.00
N LYS A 23 -20.96 -13.63 -6.47
CA LYS A 23 -22.12 -13.49 -5.58
C LYS A 23 -21.77 -12.74 -4.30
N GLY A 24 -20.61 -13.02 -3.70
CA GLY A 24 -20.12 -12.32 -2.51
C GLY A 24 -19.84 -10.84 -2.78
N LEU A 25 -19.13 -10.54 -3.87
CA LEU A 25 -18.77 -9.17 -4.26
C LEU A 25 -20.02 -8.31 -4.51
N VAL A 26 -21.02 -8.87 -5.19
CA VAL A 26 -22.29 -8.17 -5.47
C VAL A 26 -23.11 -7.93 -4.21
N LYS A 27 -23.06 -8.86 -3.25
CA LYS A 27 -23.74 -8.70 -1.96
C LYS A 27 -23.10 -7.58 -1.13
N GLU A 28 -21.77 -7.56 -1.04
CA GLU A 28 -21.06 -6.53 -0.29
C GLU A 28 -21.15 -5.15 -0.96
N GLU A 29 -21.17 -5.07 -2.29
CA GLU A 29 -21.46 -3.83 -3.00
C GLU A 29 -22.84 -3.28 -2.62
N ALA A 30 -23.89 -4.12 -2.63
CA ALA A 30 -25.22 -3.69 -2.22
C ALA A 30 -25.27 -3.21 -0.76
N GLU A 31 -24.51 -3.86 0.13
CA GLU A 31 -24.37 -3.46 1.54
C GLU A 31 -23.57 -2.17 1.72
N LEU A 32 -22.59 -1.91 0.86
CA LEU A 32 -21.86 -0.65 0.81
C LEU A 32 -22.77 0.48 0.34
N GLN A 33 -23.58 0.28 -0.69
CA GLN A 33 -24.54 1.28 -1.17
C GLN A 33 -25.52 1.69 -0.06
N LYS A 34 -26.02 0.72 0.72
CA LYS A 34 -26.87 1.02 1.90
C LYS A 34 -26.16 1.84 2.98
N THR A 35 -24.84 1.71 3.12
CA THR A 35 -24.07 2.54 4.05
C THR A 35 -23.87 3.93 3.49
N ILE A 36 -23.55 4.05 2.21
CA ILE A 36 -23.32 5.33 1.53
C ILE A 36 -24.59 6.20 1.58
N THR A 37 -25.78 5.62 1.38
CA THR A 37 -27.04 6.38 1.46
C THR A 37 -27.27 7.01 2.83
N LYS A 38 -26.70 6.48 3.91
CA LYS A 38 -26.80 7.09 5.24
C LYS A 38 -26.08 8.43 5.31
N PHE A 39 -24.99 8.62 4.56
CA PHE A 39 -24.28 9.91 4.55
C PHE A 39 -25.17 11.02 4.02
N ASN A 40 -26.02 10.74 3.02
CA ASN A 40 -26.98 11.71 2.48
C ASN A 40 -28.06 12.14 3.49
N THR A 41 -28.25 11.38 4.56
CA THR A 41 -29.26 11.65 5.60
C THR A 41 -28.68 12.37 6.82
N ILE A 42 -27.35 12.60 6.86
CA ILE A 42 -26.71 13.27 7.98
C ILE A 42 -26.90 14.77 7.84
N GLU A 43 -27.58 15.38 8.81
CA GLU A 43 -27.58 16.83 8.94
C GLU A 43 -26.31 17.27 9.68
N ALA A 44 -25.31 17.70 8.91
CA ALA A 44 -24.06 18.17 9.50
C ALA A 44 -24.26 19.48 10.27
N PRO A 45 -23.59 19.65 11.43
CA PRO A 45 -23.53 20.93 12.13
C PRO A 45 -23.06 22.05 11.20
N LYS A 46 -23.53 23.28 11.43
CA LYS A 46 -23.23 24.44 10.56
C LYS A 46 -21.73 24.60 10.26
N GLU A 47 -20.88 24.37 11.26
CA GLU A 47 -19.42 24.48 11.15
C GLU A 47 -18.77 23.40 10.26
N TYR A 48 -19.46 22.27 9.99
CA TYR A 48 -18.96 21.19 9.13
C TYR A 48 -19.81 20.98 7.88
N GLN A 49 -20.66 21.93 7.50
CA GLN A 49 -21.50 21.77 6.30
C GLN A 49 -20.67 21.62 5.03
N ASP A 50 -19.59 22.38 4.88
CA ASP A 50 -18.71 22.27 3.70
C ASP A 50 -17.86 21.00 3.75
N SER A 51 -17.34 20.65 4.93
CA SER A 51 -16.73 19.34 5.19
C SER A 51 -17.63 18.18 4.77
N HIS A 52 -18.91 18.27 5.14
CA HIS A 52 -19.90 17.24 4.82
C HIS A 52 -20.17 17.18 3.32
N LYS A 53 -20.26 18.30 2.60
CA LYS A 53 -20.40 18.30 1.13
C LYS A 53 -19.23 17.59 0.45
N GLU A 54 -18.00 17.80 0.92
CA GLU A 54 -16.82 17.08 0.38
C GLU A 54 -16.89 15.59 0.71
N ILE A 55 -17.31 15.21 1.93
CA ILE A 55 -17.54 13.81 2.28
C ILE A 55 -18.63 13.19 1.39
N LEU A 56 -19.70 13.92 1.05
CA LEU A 56 -20.74 13.46 0.14
C LEU A 56 -20.21 13.19 -1.27
N LYS A 57 -19.35 14.07 -1.79
CA LYS A 57 -18.65 13.82 -3.07
C LYS A 57 -17.78 12.58 -3.00
N ALA A 58 -17.05 12.39 -1.90
CA ALA A 58 -16.20 11.22 -1.70
C ALA A 58 -16.99 9.91 -1.76
N VAL A 59 -18.12 9.83 -1.02
CA VAL A 59 -18.94 8.62 -1.00
C VAL A 59 -19.69 8.39 -2.31
N ASP A 60 -20.02 9.44 -3.07
CA ASP A 60 -20.57 9.31 -4.43
C ASP A 60 -19.54 8.71 -5.41
N CYS A 61 -18.29 9.18 -5.34
CA CYS A 61 -17.17 8.59 -6.10
C CYS A 61 -16.99 7.10 -5.77
N TYR A 62 -16.99 6.72 -4.48
CA TYR A 62 -16.89 5.31 -4.07
C TYR A 62 -18.10 4.50 -4.56
N SER A 63 -19.32 5.03 -4.41
CA SER A 63 -20.54 4.38 -4.88
C SER A 63 -20.43 4.00 -6.36
N LYS A 64 -20.02 4.94 -7.20
CA LYS A 64 -19.83 4.73 -8.65
C LYS A 64 -18.73 3.72 -8.93
N ALA A 65 -17.59 3.84 -8.26
CA ALA A 65 -16.44 2.95 -8.47
C ALA A 65 -16.77 1.49 -8.17
N TYR A 66 -17.40 1.20 -7.02
CA TYR A 66 -17.74 -0.16 -6.64
C TYR A 66 -18.91 -0.73 -7.45
N ALA A 67 -19.85 0.11 -7.89
CA ALA A 67 -20.87 -0.31 -8.85
C ALA A 67 -20.26 -0.74 -10.19
N ILE A 68 -19.19 -0.07 -10.66
CA ILE A 68 -18.43 -0.49 -11.86
C ILE A 68 -17.75 -1.84 -11.61
N GLN A 69 -17.09 -2.03 -10.46
CA GLN A 69 -16.42 -3.30 -10.13
C GLN A 69 -17.41 -4.46 -10.04
N ALA A 70 -18.58 -4.26 -9.41
CA ALA A 70 -19.62 -5.27 -9.33
C ALA A 70 -20.25 -5.61 -10.69
N LYS A 71 -20.31 -4.65 -11.62
CA LYS A 71 -20.70 -4.93 -13.01
C LYS A 71 -19.62 -5.74 -13.73
N MET A 72 -18.36 -5.34 -13.62
CA MET A 72 -17.24 -6.05 -14.24
C MET A 72 -17.12 -7.50 -13.75
N ALA A 73 -17.34 -7.74 -12.46
CA ALA A 73 -17.33 -9.09 -11.88
C ALA A 73 -18.41 -10.00 -12.48
N LYS A 74 -19.53 -9.44 -12.99
CA LYS A 74 -20.59 -10.21 -13.64
C LYS A 74 -20.36 -10.39 -15.15
N THR A 75 -19.36 -9.73 -15.72
CA THR A 75 -19.07 -9.75 -17.15
C THR A 75 -18.04 -10.83 -17.45
N ASP A 76 -18.25 -11.57 -18.54
CA ASP A 76 -17.27 -12.54 -19.02
C ASP A 76 -15.91 -11.85 -19.27
N ALA A 77 -14.82 -12.49 -18.88
CA ALA A 77 -13.48 -11.90 -18.95
C ALA A 77 -13.08 -11.33 -20.33
N LYS A 78 -13.60 -11.93 -21.41
CA LYS A 78 -13.38 -11.51 -22.80
C LYS A 78 -14.08 -10.19 -23.17
N ASP A 79 -15.15 -9.84 -22.46
CA ASP A 79 -16.04 -8.70 -22.72
C ASP A 79 -15.79 -7.56 -21.71
N ILE A 80 -14.79 -7.70 -20.83
CA ILE A 80 -14.40 -6.67 -19.86
C ILE A 80 -13.76 -5.49 -20.59
N ASP A 81 -14.43 -4.33 -20.50
CA ASP A 81 -13.89 -3.06 -20.93
C ASP A 81 -12.83 -2.56 -19.92
N LYS A 82 -11.55 -2.61 -20.32
CA LYS A 82 -10.43 -2.13 -19.50
C LYS A 82 -10.53 -0.62 -19.18
N SER A 83 -11.25 0.17 -19.99
CA SER A 83 -11.47 1.59 -19.69
C SER A 83 -12.34 1.77 -18.44
N LYS A 84 -13.27 0.85 -18.17
CA LYS A 84 -14.10 0.83 -16.95
C LYS A 84 -13.29 0.50 -15.71
N ALA A 85 -12.28 -0.36 -15.83
CA ALA A 85 -11.34 -0.61 -14.74
C ALA A 85 -10.60 0.68 -14.34
N LYS A 86 -10.11 1.42 -15.34
CA LYS A 86 -9.44 2.71 -15.14
C LYS A 86 -10.40 3.75 -14.55
N GLU A 87 -11.62 3.86 -15.08
CA GLU A 87 -12.66 4.76 -14.57
C GLU A 87 -12.96 4.50 -13.09
N SER A 88 -13.09 3.22 -12.69
CA SER A 88 -13.30 2.84 -11.29
C SER A 88 -12.13 3.27 -10.40
N MET A 89 -10.89 3.09 -10.85
CA MET A 89 -9.70 3.53 -10.10
C MET A 89 -9.59 5.05 -9.98
N ASP A 90 -9.90 5.77 -11.06
CA ASP A 90 -9.87 7.24 -11.08
C ASP A 90 -10.94 7.81 -10.14
N LEU A 91 -12.14 7.21 -10.10
CA LEU A 91 -13.19 7.55 -9.13
C LEU A 91 -12.76 7.28 -7.69
N ILE A 92 -12.09 6.16 -7.39
CA ILE A 92 -11.56 5.91 -6.04
C ILE A 92 -10.53 6.98 -5.65
N ARG A 93 -9.63 7.34 -6.57
CA ARG A 93 -8.61 8.37 -6.32
C ARG A 93 -9.24 9.73 -6.03
N GLU A 94 -10.22 10.13 -6.84
CA GLU A 94 -10.97 11.37 -6.67
C GLU A 94 -11.73 11.37 -5.34
N GLY A 95 -12.40 10.26 -5.01
CA GLY A 95 -13.09 10.07 -3.74
C GLY A 95 -12.17 10.22 -2.52
N ASN A 96 -10.97 9.65 -2.58
CA ASN A 96 -9.96 9.80 -1.52
C ASN A 96 -9.54 11.27 -1.31
N GLY A 97 -9.41 12.03 -2.40
CA GLY A 97 -9.10 13.46 -2.34
C GLY A 97 -10.19 14.26 -1.62
N TYR A 98 -11.45 14.00 -1.98
CA TYR A 98 -12.60 14.60 -1.32
C TYR A 98 -12.75 14.17 0.14
N TRP A 99 -12.51 12.90 0.45
CA TRP A 99 -12.58 12.38 1.82
C TRP A 99 -11.58 13.07 2.73
N LYS A 100 -10.32 13.15 2.30
CA LYS A 100 -9.25 13.83 3.04
C LYS A 100 -9.59 15.30 3.28
N THR A 101 -10.06 15.98 2.24
CA THR A 101 -10.42 17.41 2.33
C THR A 101 -11.58 17.63 3.28
N GLY A 102 -12.63 16.81 3.17
CA GLY A 102 -13.83 16.93 3.99
C GLY A 102 -13.63 16.53 5.45
N PHE A 103 -12.79 15.53 5.71
CA PHE A 103 -12.57 15.01 7.06
C PHE A 103 -11.57 15.84 7.88
N LYS A 104 -10.64 16.54 7.22
CA LYS A 104 -9.58 17.31 7.90
C LYS A 104 -10.10 18.30 8.96
N PRO A 105 -11.14 19.11 8.72
CA PRO A 105 -11.64 20.02 9.76
C PRO A 105 -12.22 19.30 10.98
N VAL A 106 -12.82 18.12 10.80
CA VAL A 106 -13.34 17.29 11.90
C VAL A 106 -12.19 16.71 12.72
N GLU A 107 -11.14 16.24 12.04
CA GLU A 107 -9.91 15.77 12.66
C GLU A 107 -9.21 16.89 13.45
N ASP A 108 -8.98 18.04 12.83
CA ASP A 108 -8.32 19.20 13.46
C ASP A 108 -9.09 19.68 14.72
N ALA A 109 -10.42 19.69 14.67
CA ALA A 109 -11.27 20.03 15.81
C ALA A 109 -11.19 19.01 16.95
N THR A 110 -11.10 17.72 16.60
CA THR A 110 -10.95 16.63 17.58
C THR A 110 -9.60 16.71 18.28
N VAL A 111 -8.52 16.95 17.52
CA VAL A 111 -7.17 17.17 18.06
C VAL A 111 -7.16 18.38 18.99
N LYS A 112 -7.69 19.52 18.53
CA LYS A 112 -7.75 20.74 19.36
C LYS A 112 -8.47 20.48 20.69
N LYS A 113 -9.62 19.80 20.67
CA LYS A 113 -10.39 19.48 21.87
C LYS A 113 -9.64 18.54 22.83
N ALA A 114 -8.86 17.60 22.30
CA ALA A 114 -7.99 16.74 23.12
C ALA A 114 -6.90 17.57 23.83
N ASN A 115 -6.28 18.51 23.12
CA ASN A 115 -5.26 19.41 23.67
C ASN A 115 -5.82 20.27 24.82
N ASP A 116 -7.01 20.84 24.61
CA ASP A 116 -7.68 21.71 25.57
C ASP A 116 -8.04 20.98 26.89
N LEU A 117 -8.23 19.66 26.82
CA LEU A 117 -8.50 18.81 28.00
C LEU A 117 -7.23 18.42 28.77
N GLY A 118 -6.07 18.97 28.42
CA GLY A 118 -4.82 18.71 29.12
C GLY A 118 -4.23 17.32 28.84
N PHE A 119 -4.79 16.59 27.87
CA PHE A 119 -4.06 15.52 27.21
C PHE A 119 -2.94 16.21 26.44
N GLY A 120 -1.76 16.33 27.06
CA GLY A 120 -0.62 17.04 26.51
C GLY A 120 -0.25 16.47 25.15
N THR A 121 -0.75 17.06 24.09
CA THR A 121 -0.33 16.80 22.73
C THR A 121 0.89 17.66 22.42
N GLY A 122 1.94 17.51 23.23
CA GLY A 122 3.32 17.69 22.73
C GLY A 122 3.71 16.60 21.71
N ALA A 123 2.72 15.92 21.15
CA ALA A 123 2.71 14.58 20.63
C ALA A 123 1.52 14.58 19.65
N LYS A 124 1.64 14.17 18.38
CA LYS A 124 1.69 12.75 18.06
C LYS A 124 0.93 11.89 19.09
N THR A 125 -0.31 12.26 19.37
CA THR A 125 -1.29 11.33 19.92
C THR A 125 -2.31 11.11 18.83
N ASP A 126 -2.10 10.00 18.14
CA ASP A 126 -3.11 9.15 17.55
C ASP A 126 -3.82 9.68 16.31
N THR A 127 -3.06 9.83 15.21
CA THR A 127 -3.42 8.96 14.06
C THR A 127 -3.30 7.54 14.63
N PRO A 128 -4.41 6.81 14.77
CA PRO A 128 -4.69 5.87 15.85
C PRO A 128 -3.46 5.12 16.38
N SER A 129 -3.06 5.35 17.64
CA SER A 129 -2.21 4.40 18.36
C SER A 129 -3.10 3.30 18.90
N THR A 130 -3.24 2.25 18.10
CA THR A 130 -3.44 0.93 18.67
C THR A 130 -2.13 0.53 19.34
N SER A 131 -2.11 0.62 20.67
CA SER A 131 -1.17 -0.18 21.45
C SER A 131 -1.42 -1.65 21.08
N LYS A 132 -0.46 -2.24 20.37
CA LYS A 132 -0.48 -3.50 19.59
C LYS A 132 -0.90 -3.32 18.12
N SER A 133 0.06 -3.69 17.26
CA SER A 133 -0.05 -4.04 15.82
C SER A 133 -0.45 -2.95 14.82
N ASP A 134 0.33 -2.91 13.74
CA ASP A 134 0.05 -2.43 12.36
C ASP A 134 -0.09 -0.91 12.15
N ASP A 135 0.94 -0.18 11.67
CA ASP A 135 1.39 -0.02 10.28
C ASP A 135 0.73 1.20 9.58
N ASP A 136 1.34 2.39 9.72
CA ASP A 136 0.93 3.63 9.01
C ASP A 136 2.12 4.57 8.63
N ASN A 137 3.35 4.07 8.70
CA ASN A 137 4.56 4.82 8.33
C ASN A 137 4.98 4.65 6.85
N VAL A 138 4.11 4.03 6.05
CA VAL A 138 4.37 3.62 4.68
C VAL A 138 3.34 4.26 3.77
N GLN A 139 3.69 5.38 3.14
CA GLN A 139 2.95 5.90 1.99
C GLN A 139 3.44 5.17 0.75
N LEU A 140 2.94 3.96 0.56
CA LEU A 140 3.11 3.20 -0.68
C LEU A 140 1.77 3.17 -1.42
N PHE A 141 1.77 3.58 -2.68
CA PHE A 141 0.67 3.35 -3.59
C PHE A 141 0.51 1.84 -3.81
N ALA A 142 -0.71 1.42 -4.15
CA ALA A 142 -1.03 0.00 -4.32
C ALA A 142 -0.17 -0.72 -5.37
N ASP A 143 0.42 0.03 -6.31
CA ASP A 143 1.29 -0.50 -7.36
C ASP A 143 2.77 -0.58 -6.94
N GLY A 144 3.14 -0.10 -5.75
CA GLY A 144 4.49 -0.19 -5.20
C GLY A 144 5.55 0.57 -6.00
N LYS A 145 5.15 1.47 -6.91
CA LYS A 145 6.09 2.17 -7.81
C LYS A 145 7.08 3.04 -7.08
N GLU A 146 6.75 3.50 -5.88
CA GLU A 146 7.68 4.24 -5.04
C GLU A 146 8.78 3.35 -4.46
N LEU A 147 8.76 2.04 -4.66
CA LEU A 147 9.90 1.17 -4.36
C LEU A 147 10.92 1.16 -5.49
N PHE A 148 10.53 1.57 -6.71
CA PHE A 148 11.43 1.56 -7.86
C PHE A 148 12.62 2.50 -7.65
N GLY A 149 13.79 2.02 -8.02
CA GLY A 149 15.04 2.78 -8.03
C GLY A 149 16.21 2.06 -7.40
N THR A 150 17.35 2.75 -7.43
CA THR A 150 18.57 2.32 -6.78
C THR A 150 18.60 2.88 -5.35
N TRP A 151 18.80 1.98 -4.41
CA TRP A 151 18.85 2.18 -2.97
C TRP A 151 20.22 1.80 -2.43
N GLY A 152 20.68 2.52 -1.42
CA GLY A 152 22.05 2.38 -0.92
C GLY A 152 22.30 3.23 0.32
N SER A 153 23.54 3.64 0.50
CA SER A 153 23.93 4.52 1.60
C SER A 153 24.84 5.65 1.11
N TYR A 154 24.81 6.79 1.79
CA TYR A 154 25.73 7.89 1.53
C TYR A 154 26.89 7.88 2.52
N ARG A 155 28.13 7.94 2.03
CA ARG A 155 29.31 8.27 2.83
C ARG A 155 29.82 9.63 2.37
N GLY A 156 29.45 10.68 3.11
CA GLY A 156 29.66 12.05 2.66
C GLY A 156 28.79 12.36 1.44
N SER A 157 29.41 12.75 0.31
CA SER A 157 28.71 13.00 -0.96
C SER A 157 28.67 11.78 -1.89
N GLU A 158 29.40 10.72 -1.57
CA GLU A 158 29.48 9.52 -2.38
C GLU A 158 28.32 8.57 -2.07
N PHE A 159 27.67 8.09 -3.11
CA PHE A 159 26.58 7.12 -3.01
C PHE A 159 27.13 5.72 -3.23
N HIS A 160 26.80 4.82 -2.31
CA HIS A 160 27.17 3.42 -2.32
C HIS A 160 25.94 2.55 -2.58
N LYS A 161 25.92 1.84 -3.70
CA LYS A 161 24.81 1.00 -4.12
C LYS A 161 24.68 -0.23 -3.21
N GLY A 162 23.44 -0.57 -2.89
CA GLY A 162 23.09 -1.77 -2.10
C GLY A 162 22.01 -2.63 -2.76
N LEU A 163 20.94 -2.00 -3.25
CA LEU A 163 19.76 -2.66 -3.80
C LEU A 163 19.23 -1.87 -5.00
N ASP A 164 18.71 -2.58 -6.01
CA ASP A 164 18.10 -1.98 -7.19
C ASP A 164 16.78 -2.70 -7.47
N LEU A 165 15.65 -1.98 -7.43
CA LEU A 165 14.31 -2.50 -7.69
C LEU A 165 13.80 -1.92 -9.00
N ARG A 166 13.56 -2.77 -10.00
CA ARG A 166 13.21 -2.36 -11.37
C ARG A 166 11.74 -2.56 -11.69
N GLU A 167 11.24 -1.81 -12.67
CA GLU A 167 9.84 -1.83 -13.13
C GLU A 167 9.41 -3.19 -13.69
N ASP A 168 10.35 -3.98 -14.21
CA ASP A 168 10.12 -5.33 -14.73
C ASP A 168 10.06 -6.39 -13.62
N ASN A 169 9.97 -5.96 -12.35
CA ASN A 169 10.00 -6.79 -11.15
C ASN A 169 11.33 -7.52 -10.92
N SER A 170 12.40 -7.18 -11.64
CA SER A 170 13.74 -7.70 -11.31
C SER A 170 14.41 -6.88 -10.22
N PHE A 171 15.27 -7.53 -9.42
CA PHE A 171 16.15 -6.85 -8.49
C PHE A 171 17.60 -7.29 -8.63
N THR A 172 18.50 -6.42 -8.17
CA THR A 172 19.90 -6.75 -7.91
C THR A 172 20.28 -6.23 -6.52
N ALA A 173 20.92 -7.07 -5.71
CA ALA A 173 21.54 -6.67 -4.46
C ALA A 173 23.05 -6.88 -4.54
N TYR A 174 23.80 -5.82 -4.27
CA TYR A 174 25.26 -5.77 -4.27
C TYR A 174 25.69 -4.60 -3.38
N ASP A 175 26.55 -4.87 -2.40
CA ASP A 175 27.17 -3.87 -1.55
C ASP A 175 28.52 -3.46 -2.13
N ASP A 176 28.59 -2.26 -2.71
CA ASP A 176 29.81 -1.72 -3.32
C ASP A 176 30.79 -1.09 -2.31
N THR A 177 30.48 -1.13 -1.02
CA THR A 177 31.38 -0.61 0.03
C THR A 177 32.49 -1.59 0.43
N GLY A 178 32.37 -2.86 -0.01
CA GLY A 178 33.35 -3.91 0.24
C GLY A 178 34.47 -3.97 -0.80
N ASN A 179 35.45 -4.85 -0.57
CA ASN A 179 36.55 -5.09 -1.51
C ASN A 179 36.19 -6.12 -2.61
N SER A 180 35.01 -6.73 -2.55
CA SER A 180 34.57 -7.72 -3.55
C SER A 180 33.95 -7.01 -4.75
N SER A 181 34.32 -7.45 -5.96
CA SER A 181 33.68 -6.94 -7.17
C SER A 181 32.24 -7.45 -7.30
N TYR A 182 31.44 -6.78 -8.13
CA TYR A 182 30.10 -7.26 -8.50
C TYR A 182 30.13 -8.70 -9.03
N GLU A 183 31.08 -9.03 -9.91
CA GLU A 183 31.21 -10.38 -10.48
C GLU A 183 31.53 -11.45 -9.43
N ASP A 184 32.16 -11.04 -8.31
CA ASP A 184 32.51 -11.95 -7.24
C ASP A 184 31.39 -12.13 -6.22
N ASN A 185 30.54 -11.12 -6.02
CA ASN A 185 29.57 -11.12 -4.92
C ASN A 185 28.33 -10.31 -5.27
N HIS A 186 27.25 -10.96 -5.69
CA HIS A 186 25.97 -10.29 -5.94
C HIS A 186 24.80 -11.26 -5.85
N MET A 187 23.60 -10.70 -5.77
CA MET A 187 22.35 -11.47 -5.84
C MET A 187 21.43 -10.83 -6.88
N THR A 188 20.77 -11.65 -7.69
CA THR A 188 19.68 -11.19 -8.56
C THR A 188 18.44 -12.05 -8.36
N GLY A 189 17.29 -11.50 -8.73
CA GLY A 189 16.03 -12.21 -8.61
C GLY A 189 14.84 -11.37 -9.03
N THR A 190 13.67 -11.83 -8.60
CA THR A 190 12.40 -11.13 -8.78
C THR A 190 11.93 -10.59 -7.44
N TRP A 191 11.31 -9.42 -7.44
CA TRP A 191 10.66 -8.86 -6.25
C TRP A 191 9.18 -8.65 -6.53
N LEU A 192 8.36 -8.76 -5.49
CA LEU A 192 6.92 -8.53 -5.55
C LEU A 192 6.53 -7.62 -4.39
N TYR A 193 5.59 -6.73 -4.62
CA TYR A 193 4.99 -5.92 -3.56
C TYR A 193 3.55 -6.33 -3.31
N ASN A 194 3.23 -6.58 -2.05
CA ASN A 194 1.88 -6.78 -1.56
C ASN A 194 1.48 -5.53 -0.77
N ALA A 195 0.63 -4.70 -1.37
CA ALA A 195 0.16 -3.46 -0.74
C ALA A 195 -0.68 -3.70 0.52
N ASP A 196 -1.49 -4.77 0.54
CA ASP A 196 -2.36 -5.09 1.67
C ASP A 196 -1.57 -5.48 2.91
N LYS A 197 -0.45 -6.16 2.71
CA LYS A 197 0.48 -6.58 3.78
C LYS A 197 1.66 -5.62 3.97
N LYS A 198 1.73 -4.58 3.14
CA LYS A 198 2.91 -3.70 2.97
C LYS A 198 4.22 -4.49 2.96
N GLN A 199 4.22 -5.57 2.18
CA GLN A 199 5.28 -6.57 2.19
C GLN A 199 5.98 -6.61 0.84
N VAL A 200 7.31 -6.58 0.86
CA VAL A 200 8.17 -6.84 -0.30
C VAL A 200 8.68 -8.27 -0.18
N THR A 201 8.30 -9.12 -1.12
CA THR A 201 8.81 -10.49 -1.24
C THR A 201 9.98 -10.49 -2.23
N MET A 202 11.16 -10.85 -1.75
CA MET A 202 12.36 -11.03 -2.56
C MET A 202 12.52 -12.51 -2.89
N ILE A 203 12.62 -12.84 -4.18
CA ILE A 203 12.75 -14.20 -4.71
C ILE A 203 14.08 -14.28 -5.48
N PRO A 204 15.18 -14.63 -4.81
CA PRO A 204 16.48 -14.77 -5.46
C PRO A 204 16.46 -15.90 -6.49
N THR A 205 17.03 -15.66 -7.66
CA THR A 205 17.19 -16.67 -8.74
C THR A 205 18.64 -17.01 -8.97
N GLU A 206 19.56 -16.08 -8.69
CA GLU A 206 21.00 -16.28 -8.78
C GLU A 206 21.69 -15.63 -7.58
N PHE A 207 22.66 -16.33 -7.00
CA PHE A 207 23.55 -15.80 -5.97
C PHE A 207 24.98 -16.10 -6.39
N VAL A 208 25.83 -15.09 -6.40
CA VAL A 208 27.26 -15.24 -6.69
C VAL A 208 28.02 -14.90 -5.42
N LYS A 209 28.92 -15.79 -5.02
CA LYS A 209 29.80 -15.59 -3.88
C LYS A 209 31.18 -16.12 -4.18
N ASP A 210 32.20 -15.29 -3.96
CA ASP A 210 33.59 -15.58 -4.29
C ASP A 210 33.76 -16.03 -5.76
N GLY A 211 33.02 -15.38 -6.68
CA GLY A 211 33.01 -15.65 -8.12
C GLY A 211 32.28 -16.95 -8.51
N LYS A 212 31.67 -17.65 -7.56
CA LYS A 212 30.95 -18.91 -7.81
C LYS A 212 29.46 -18.67 -7.80
N LYS A 213 28.80 -19.06 -8.90
CA LYS A 213 27.34 -19.12 -8.98
C LYS A 213 26.80 -20.23 -8.08
N ILE A 214 25.88 -19.86 -7.21
CA ILE A 214 25.11 -20.74 -6.35
C ILE A 214 23.66 -20.64 -6.82
N ASP A 215 23.05 -21.78 -7.15
CA ASP A 215 21.64 -21.82 -7.54
C ASP A 215 20.77 -21.49 -6.33
N ALA A 216 20.14 -20.30 -6.36
CA ALA A 216 19.33 -19.82 -5.25
C ALA A 216 18.04 -20.64 -5.04
N ARG A 217 17.60 -21.43 -6.03
CA ARG A 217 16.47 -22.36 -5.89
C ARG A 217 16.76 -23.47 -4.89
N GLN A 218 18.03 -23.83 -4.72
CA GLN A 218 18.48 -24.81 -3.73
C GLN A 218 18.50 -24.22 -2.31
N MET A 219 18.50 -22.90 -2.17
CA MET A 219 18.61 -22.22 -0.89
C MET A 219 17.25 -21.89 -0.25
N HIS A 220 16.12 -22.13 -0.93
CA HIS A 220 14.76 -21.74 -0.49
C HIS A 220 14.70 -20.31 0.10
N ALA A 221 15.50 -19.40 -0.46
CA ALA A 221 15.80 -18.11 0.13
C ALA A 221 14.76 -17.04 -0.22
N VAL A 222 13.47 -17.39 -0.23
CA VAL A 222 12.40 -16.38 -0.33
C VAL A 222 12.41 -15.60 0.98
N VAL A 223 12.59 -14.29 0.87
CA VAL A 223 12.59 -13.41 2.04
C VAL A 223 11.47 -12.41 1.91
N ASP A 224 10.57 -12.46 2.86
CA ASP A 224 9.51 -11.48 3.03
C ASP A 224 9.98 -10.37 3.96
N TYR A 225 9.92 -9.14 3.46
CA TYR A 225 10.19 -7.94 4.23
C TYR A 225 8.91 -7.14 4.42
N THR A 226 8.55 -6.82 5.66
CA THR A 226 7.55 -5.79 5.93
C THR A 226 8.20 -4.43 5.74
N VAL A 227 7.63 -3.59 4.89
CA VAL A 227 8.03 -2.18 4.78
C VAL A 227 7.58 -1.49 6.06
N GLU A 228 8.52 -0.91 6.80
CA GLU A 228 8.19 -0.15 8.01
C GLU A 228 8.19 1.35 7.74
N PHE A 229 8.92 1.81 6.72
CA PHE A 229 9.06 3.23 6.40
C PHE A 229 9.41 3.44 4.93
N LEU A 230 8.69 4.34 4.27
CA LEU A 230 9.10 4.87 2.96
C LEU A 230 8.70 6.34 2.87
N ARG A 231 9.69 7.23 2.90
CA ARG A 231 9.45 8.67 2.79
C ARG A 231 10.75 9.43 2.48
N ALA A 232 10.64 10.53 1.74
CA ALA A 232 11.73 11.49 1.53
C ALA A 232 13.03 10.86 0.99
N GLY A 233 12.90 9.82 0.15
CA GLY A 233 14.05 9.10 -0.40
C GLY A 233 14.68 8.11 0.57
N SER A 234 14.03 7.76 1.68
CA SER A 234 14.50 6.75 2.63
C SER A 234 13.52 5.58 2.71
N LEU A 235 14.05 4.36 2.78
CA LEU A 235 13.32 3.10 2.86
C LEU A 235 13.85 2.28 4.06
N ARG A 236 12.93 1.79 4.88
CA ARG A 236 13.21 0.78 5.91
C ARG A 236 12.29 -0.41 5.73
N MET A 237 12.88 -1.61 5.71
CA MET A 237 12.14 -2.86 5.69
C MET A 237 12.73 -3.85 6.71
N VAL A 238 11.90 -4.74 7.24
CA VAL A 238 12.27 -5.74 8.25
C VAL A 238 11.78 -7.13 7.86
N ASP A 239 12.64 -8.15 7.97
CA ASP A 239 12.21 -9.53 7.75
C ASP A 239 11.61 -10.18 9.01
N SER A 240 11.08 -11.39 8.88
CA SER A 240 10.48 -12.13 10.00
C SER A 240 11.48 -12.51 11.11
N LYS A 241 12.79 -12.39 10.86
CA LYS A 241 13.86 -12.66 11.84
C LYS A 241 14.33 -11.37 12.53
N GLY A 242 13.77 -10.22 12.15
CA GLY A 242 14.15 -8.91 12.68
C GLY A 242 15.38 -8.29 11.99
N ASN A 243 15.86 -8.86 10.88
CA ASN A 243 16.92 -8.24 10.09
C ASN A 243 16.37 -7.01 9.39
N LYS A 244 17.07 -5.89 9.53
CA LYS A 244 16.65 -4.59 9.00
C LYS A 244 17.45 -4.22 7.77
N LEU A 245 16.75 -3.75 6.74
CA LEU A 245 17.32 -3.04 5.61
C LEU A 245 16.94 -1.57 5.73
N GLU A 246 17.92 -0.70 5.96
CA GLU A 246 17.77 0.76 6.02
C GLU A 246 18.62 1.39 4.91
N VAL A 247 17.95 2.00 3.93
CA VAL A 247 18.60 2.47 2.70
C VAL A 247 18.02 3.80 2.22
N GLU A 248 18.84 4.57 1.52
CA GLU A 248 18.49 5.83 0.88
C GLU A 248 18.49 5.68 -0.64
N ARG A 249 17.59 6.40 -1.31
CA ARG A 249 17.49 6.45 -2.76
C ARG A 249 18.64 7.28 -3.31
N GLN A 250 19.22 6.82 -4.42
CA GLN A 250 20.13 7.64 -5.22
C GLN A 250 19.40 8.91 -5.68
N LYS A 251 19.95 10.07 -5.30
CA LYS A 251 19.46 11.40 -5.69
C LYS A 251 19.66 11.70 -7.16
#